data_AF-M4S465-F1
#
_entry.id   AF-M4S465-F1
#
_cell.length_a   1.000
_cell.length_b   1.000
_cell.length_c   1.000
_cell.angle_alpha   90.00
_cell.angle_beta   90.00
_cell.angle_gamma   90.00
#
_symmetry.space_group_name_H-M   'P 1'
#
loop_
_entity.id
_entity.type
_entity.pdbx_description
1 polymer ?
#
loop_
_entity_poly.entity_id
_entity_poly.type
_entity_poly.pdbx_seq_one_letter_code
_entity_poly.pdbx_strand_id
1 'polypeptide(L)'
;MTPPDAWTIAAVIAFLALLASLRLSVPALEGSRLAGFIAHPALLLPLVLAVPMTVGLMMTGAVPVAPLSARDMVMADYGYWAGIAALITVATAELWLLWTPSMVARRFARPESREALKGLPILNLAFGAGFLALVWNAWS
;
A
#
# COMPACT_ATOMS: atom_id res chain seq x y z
N MET A 1 -22.38 -16.82 -17.20
CA MET A 1 -21.30 -16.16 -16.45
C MET A 1 -21.91 -15.59 -15.18
N THR A 2 -21.44 -16.01 -14.01
CA THR A 2 -21.84 -15.38 -12.74
C THR A 2 -21.32 -13.94 -12.70
N PRO A 3 -22.12 -12.97 -12.23
CA PRO A 3 -21.66 -11.60 -12.11
C PRO A 3 -20.48 -11.53 -11.12
N PRO A 4 -19.51 -10.61 -11.33
CA PRO A 4 -18.42 -10.43 -10.38
C PRO A 4 -18.98 -10.04 -9.01
N ASP A 5 -18.53 -10.73 -7.97
CA ASP A 5 -18.90 -10.39 -6.60
C ASP A 5 -18.21 -9.08 -6.17
N ALA A 6 -18.69 -8.48 -5.08
CA ALA A 6 -18.15 -7.22 -4.56
C ALA A 6 -16.65 -7.32 -4.23
N TRP A 7 -16.18 -8.50 -3.82
CA TRP A 7 -14.79 -8.76 -3.49
C TRP A 7 -13.88 -8.78 -4.73
N THR A 8 -14.37 -9.29 -5.85
CA THR A 8 -13.68 -9.21 -7.14
C THR A 8 -13.44 -7.75 -7.53
N ILE A 9 -14.47 -6.91 -7.37
CA ILE A 9 -14.38 -5.47 -7.65
C ILE A 9 -13.38 -4.81 -6.68
N ALA A 10 -13.46 -5.11 -5.38
CA ALA A 10 -12.55 -4.59 -4.38
C ALA A 10 -11.08 -4.98 -4.66
N ALA A 11 -10.82 -6.23 -5.05
CA ALA A 11 -9.50 -6.70 -5.42
C ALA A 11 -8.94 -5.97 -6.64
N VAL A 12 -9.77 -5.71 -7.66
CA VAL A 12 -9.37 -4.93 -8.85
C VAL A 12 -9.03 -3.49 -8.45
N ILE A 13 -9.86 -2.84 -7.63
CA ILE A 13 -9.59 -1.48 -7.15
C ILE A 13 -8.29 -1.44 -6.33
N ALA A 14 -8.10 -2.38 -5.41
CA ALA A 14 -6.87 -2.49 -4.61
C ALA A 14 -5.64 -2.69 -5.51
N PHE A 15 -5.75 -3.52 -6.55
CA PHE A 15 -4.67 -3.74 -7.51
C PHE A 15 -4.31 -2.47 -8.28
N LEU A 16 -5.30 -1.75 -8.80
CA LEU A 16 -5.08 -0.46 -9.48
C LEU A 16 -4.43 0.57 -8.56
N ALA A 17 -4.84 0.58 -7.29
CA ALA A 17 -4.28 1.47 -6.27
C ALA A 17 -2.83 1.11 -5.92
N LEU A 18 -2.49 -0.19 -5.86
CA LEU A 18 -1.11 -0.66 -5.73
C LEU A 18 -0.26 -0.21 -6.93
N LEU A 19 -0.76 -0.39 -8.16
CA LEU A 19 -0.04 0.06 -9.37
C LEU A 19 0.18 1.57 -9.36
N ALA A 20 -0.80 2.35 -8.90
CA ALA A 20 -0.65 3.79 -8.73
C ALA A 20 0.41 4.15 -7.69
N SER A 21 0.47 3.44 -6.57
CA SER A 21 1.49 3.60 -5.51
C SER A 21 2.89 3.27 -6.02
N LEU A 22 3.04 2.18 -6.77
CA LEU A 22 4.32 1.78 -7.38
C LEU A 22 4.81 2.81 -8.40
N ARG A 23 3.91 3.34 -9.25
CA ARG A 23 4.26 4.41 -10.20
C ARG A 23 4.75 5.67 -9.50
N LEU A 24 4.17 6.02 -8.35
CA LEU A 24 4.62 7.15 -7.55
C LEU A 24 6.01 6.91 -6.95
N SER A 25 6.29 5.66 -6.60
CA SER A 25 7.44 5.26 -5.80
C SER A 25 8.67 4.82 -6.59
N VAL A 26 8.51 4.51 -7.88
CA VAL A 26 9.59 3.99 -8.74
C VAL A 26 9.97 5.05 -9.78
N PRO A 27 11.15 5.69 -9.66
CA PRO A 27 11.60 6.71 -10.61
C PRO A 27 11.73 6.20 -12.05
N ALA A 28 12.06 4.92 -12.25
CA ALA A 28 12.20 4.32 -13.57
C ALA A 28 10.88 4.23 -14.37
N LEU A 29 9.73 4.44 -13.73
CA LEU A 29 8.42 4.45 -14.39
C LEU A 29 8.00 5.84 -14.88
N GLU A 30 8.85 6.86 -14.72
CA GLU A 30 8.63 8.20 -15.27
C GLU A 30 8.74 8.19 -16.80
N GLY A 31 7.69 8.66 -17.49
CA GLY A 31 7.67 8.82 -18.95
C GLY A 31 6.96 7.73 -19.75
N SER A 32 6.57 6.61 -19.13
CA SER A 32 5.77 5.58 -19.80
C SER A 32 4.32 6.04 -20.01
N ARG A 33 3.87 6.17 -21.27
CA ARG A 33 2.47 6.49 -21.62
C ARG A 33 1.48 5.43 -21.09
N LEU A 34 1.90 4.17 -21.06
CA LEU A 34 1.13 3.04 -20.49
C LEU A 34 0.97 3.19 -18.97
N ALA A 35 2.02 3.61 -18.26
CA ALA A 35 1.93 3.92 -16.83
C ALA A 35 1.02 5.15 -16.58
N GLY A 36 1.00 6.10 -17.52
CA GLY A 36 0.11 7.26 -17.56
C GLY A 36 -1.37 6.92 -17.39
N PHE A 37 -1.84 5.96 -18.18
CA PHE A 37 -3.25 5.56 -18.28
C PHE A 37 -3.70 4.63 -17.14
N ILE A 38 -2.85 3.67 -16.75
CA ILE A 38 -3.20 2.62 -15.77
C ILE A 38 -3.10 3.12 -14.32
N ALA A 39 -2.40 4.22 -14.07
CA ALA A 39 -2.16 4.75 -12.73
C ALA A 39 -2.55 6.24 -12.65
N HIS A 40 -3.78 6.57 -13.04
CA HIS A 40 -4.33 7.92 -12.91
C HIS A 40 -4.40 8.32 -11.42
N PRO A 41 -4.11 9.57 -11.03
CA PRO A 41 -4.15 10.00 -9.62
C PRO A 41 -5.48 9.72 -8.90
N ALA A 42 -6.59 9.70 -9.63
CA ALA A 42 -7.91 9.31 -9.09
C ALA A 42 -7.92 7.89 -8.48
N LEU A 43 -7.04 6.99 -8.95
CA LEU A 43 -6.88 5.63 -8.41
C LEU A 43 -6.18 5.60 -7.04
N LEU A 44 -5.66 6.74 -6.57
CA LEU A 44 -5.12 6.89 -5.21
C LEU A 44 -6.21 7.22 -4.19
N LEU A 45 -7.40 7.67 -4.63
CA LEU A 45 -8.48 8.05 -3.73
C LEU A 45 -8.89 6.90 -2.77
N PRO A 46 -9.01 5.64 -3.23
CA PRO A 46 -9.27 4.52 -2.32
C PRO A 46 -8.20 4.34 -1.24
N LEU A 47 -6.94 4.69 -1.52
CA LEU A 47 -5.83 4.53 -0.56
C LEU A 47 -5.91 5.47 0.62
N VAL A 48 -6.51 6.66 0.42
CA VAL A 48 -6.69 7.65 1.49
C VAL A 48 -7.51 7.07 2.64
N LEU A 49 -8.42 6.14 2.34
CA LEU A 49 -9.22 5.44 3.34
C LEU A 49 -8.62 4.08 3.69
N ALA A 50 -8.22 3.31 2.69
CA ALA A 50 -7.78 1.93 2.88
C ALA A 50 -6.50 1.83 3.71
N VAL A 51 -5.49 2.66 3.46
CA VAL A 51 -4.22 2.57 4.19
C VAL A 51 -4.38 2.91 5.68
N PRO A 52 -4.98 4.05 6.09
CA PRO A 52 -5.18 4.35 7.50
C PRO A 52 -6.09 3.33 8.20
N MET A 53 -7.14 2.85 7.52
CA MET A 53 -8.03 1.82 8.08
C MET A 53 -7.27 0.52 8.33
N THR A 54 -6.52 0.03 7.33
CA THR A 54 -5.71 -1.18 7.46
C THR A 54 -4.68 -1.05 8.58
N VAL A 55 -3.99 0.09 8.68
CA VAL A 55 -3.06 0.36 9.79
C VAL A 55 -3.78 0.34 11.14
N GLY A 56 -4.96 0.96 11.23
CA GLY A 56 -5.78 0.92 12.44
C GLY A 56 -6.18 -0.50 12.84
N LEU A 57 -6.60 -1.32 11.88
CA LEU A 57 -6.95 -2.73 12.11
C LEU A 57 -5.74 -3.57 12.53
N MET A 58 -4.55 -3.29 11.99
CA MET A 58 -3.32 -3.91 12.45
C MET A 58 -3.00 -3.53 13.89
N MET A 59 -3.15 -2.25 14.24
CA MET A 59 -2.91 -1.77 15.61
C MET A 59 -3.84 -2.40 16.64
N THR A 60 -5.06 -2.81 16.25
CA THR A 60 -6.01 -3.50 17.13
C THR A 60 -5.90 -5.02 17.08
N GLY A 61 -4.94 -5.58 16.32
CA GLY A 61 -4.79 -7.03 16.13
C GLY A 61 -5.91 -7.68 15.29
N ALA A 62 -6.77 -6.88 14.65
CA ALA A 62 -7.89 -7.39 13.85
C ALA A 62 -7.45 -7.86 12.46
N VAL A 63 -6.31 -7.38 11.97
CA VAL A 63 -5.68 -7.81 10.72
C VAL A 63 -4.18 -8.03 10.96
N PRO A 64 -3.59 -9.16 10.55
CA PRO A 64 -2.16 -9.40 10.67
C PRO A 64 -1.35 -8.39 9.87
N VAL A 65 -0.16 -8.08 10.37
CA VAL A 65 0.78 -7.20 9.66
C VAL A 65 1.28 -7.86 8.38
N ALA A 66 1.57 -9.17 8.42
CA ALA A 66 2.07 -9.89 7.23
C ALA A 66 0.98 -10.09 6.16
N PRO A 67 1.24 -9.71 4.88
CA PRO A 67 0.26 -9.80 3.80
C PRO A 67 -0.30 -11.21 3.56
N LEU A 68 0.54 -12.24 3.67
CA LEU A 68 0.10 -13.63 3.46
C LEU A 68 -0.80 -14.12 4.60
N SER A 69 -0.47 -13.79 5.84
CA SER A 69 -1.32 -14.13 7.00
C SER A 69 -2.66 -13.41 6.93
N ALA A 70 -2.68 -12.13 6.53
CA ALA A 70 -3.90 -11.37 6.32
C ALA A 70 -4.76 -11.94 5.19
N ARG A 71 -4.13 -12.38 4.08
CA ARG A 71 -4.81 -13.09 2.99
C ARG A 71 -5.54 -14.32 3.52
N ASP A 72 -4.82 -15.17 4.23
CA ASP A 72 -5.32 -16.48 4.65
C ASP A 72 -6.46 -16.32 5.67
N MET A 73 -6.32 -15.37 6.59
CA MET A 73 -7.38 -15.00 7.53
C MET A 73 -8.66 -14.53 6.82
N VAL A 74 -8.55 -13.51 5.95
CA VAL A 74 -9.73 -12.94 5.29
C VAL A 74 -10.33 -13.91 4.26
N MET A 75 -9.50 -14.74 3.63
CA MET A 75 -9.96 -15.78 2.70
C MET A 75 -10.83 -16.81 3.41
N ALA A 76 -10.47 -17.22 4.64
CA ALA A 76 -11.23 -18.20 5.40
C ALA A 76 -12.65 -17.71 5.71
N ASP A 77 -12.82 -16.41 5.97
CA ASP A 77 -14.09 -15.82 6.40
C ASP A 77 -14.96 -15.32 5.23
N TYR A 78 -14.33 -14.77 4.17
CA TYR A 78 -15.03 -14.00 3.14
C TYR A 78 -14.75 -14.49 1.70
N GLY A 79 -13.95 -15.55 1.55
CA GLY A 79 -13.66 -16.19 0.27
C GLY A 79 -12.43 -15.67 -0.47
N TYR A 80 -12.11 -16.33 -1.59
CA TYR A 80 -10.84 -16.14 -2.31
C TYR A 80 -10.53 -14.67 -2.65
N TRP A 81 -11.47 -13.98 -3.31
CA TRP A 81 -11.25 -12.61 -3.76
C TRP A 81 -11.13 -11.61 -2.60
N ALA A 82 -11.78 -11.87 -1.47
CA ALA A 82 -11.61 -11.07 -0.26
C ALA A 82 -10.19 -11.21 0.30
N GLY A 83 -9.66 -12.43 0.31
CA GLY A 83 -8.26 -12.69 0.65
C GLY A 83 -7.29 -11.96 -0.28
N ILE A 84 -7.53 -11.98 -1.59
CA ILE A 84 -6.71 -11.23 -2.57
C ILE A 84 -6.77 -9.71 -2.30
N ALA A 85 -7.96 -9.16 -2.04
CA ALA A 85 -8.12 -7.75 -1.69
C ALA A 85 -7.34 -7.40 -0.40
N ALA A 86 -7.42 -8.25 0.63
CA ALA A 86 -6.69 -8.08 1.88
C ALA A 86 -5.17 -8.12 1.66
N LEU A 87 -4.66 -9.10 0.92
CA LEU A 87 -3.24 -9.21 0.57
C LEU A 87 -2.72 -7.93 -0.07
N ILE A 88 -3.42 -7.44 -1.09
CA ILE A 88 -3.00 -6.27 -1.85
C ILE A 88 -3.07 -5.02 -0.97
N THR A 89 -4.12 -4.89 -0.16
CA THR A 89 -4.31 -3.72 0.70
C THR A 89 -3.26 -3.66 1.80
N VAL A 90 -2.95 -4.79 2.44
CA VAL A 90 -1.90 -4.90 3.46
C VAL A 90 -0.52 -4.63 2.85
N ALA A 91 -0.19 -5.25 1.72
CA ALA A 91 1.07 -4.98 1.02
C ALA A 91 1.20 -3.50 0.60
N THR A 92 0.08 -2.88 0.21
CA THR A 92 0.06 -1.45 -0.12
C THR A 92 0.27 -0.60 1.14
N ALA A 93 -0.38 -0.93 2.26
CA ALA A 93 -0.18 -0.22 3.52
C ALA A 93 1.28 -0.32 4.00
N GLU A 94 1.90 -1.50 3.93
CA GLU A 94 3.32 -1.68 4.22
C GLU A 94 4.20 -0.84 3.28
N LEU A 95 3.92 -0.84 1.97
CA LEU A 95 4.64 0.00 1.01
C LEU A 95 4.52 1.50 1.35
N TRP A 96 3.37 1.94 1.84
CA TRP A 96 3.15 3.31 2.28
C TRP A 96 3.80 3.63 3.63
N LEU A 97 3.96 2.67 4.53
CA LEU A 97 4.71 2.88 5.76
C LEU A 97 6.22 2.91 5.49
N LEU A 98 6.70 2.05 4.60
CA LEU A 98 8.13 1.78 4.41
C LEU A 98 8.78 2.69 3.38
N TRP A 99 8.09 3.02 2.28
CA TRP A 99 8.76 3.57 1.10
C TRP A 99 8.05 4.75 0.44
N THR A 100 6.76 4.60 0.09
CA THR A 100 6.02 5.51 -0.81
C THR A 100 6.09 6.99 -0.41
N PRO A 101 5.85 7.40 0.86
CA PRO A 101 5.85 8.80 1.24
C PRO A 101 7.19 9.48 1.00
N SER A 102 8.30 8.78 1.29
CA SER A 102 9.64 9.33 1.12
C SER A 102 9.96 9.58 -0.36
N MET A 103 9.53 8.67 -1.24
CA MET A 103 9.73 8.80 -2.69
C MET A 103 8.84 9.87 -3.29
N VAL A 104 7.57 9.95 -2.87
CA VAL A 104 6.65 11.02 -3.26
C VAL A 104 7.22 12.37 -2.83
N ALA A 105 7.66 12.50 -1.58
CA ALA A 105 8.25 13.74 -1.06
C ALA A 105 9.46 14.18 -1.89
N ARG A 106 10.38 13.25 -2.21
CA ARG A 106 11.56 13.54 -3.03
C ARG A 106 11.20 13.92 -4.46
N ARG A 107 10.19 13.27 -5.03
CA ARG A 107 9.73 13.51 -6.41
C ARG A 107 9.16 14.90 -6.60
N PHE A 108 8.34 15.35 -5.66
CA PHE A 108 7.68 16.67 -5.72
C PHE A 108 8.47 17.78 -5.03
N ALA A 109 9.63 17.47 -4.44
CA ALA A 109 10.51 18.48 -3.87
C ALA A 109 11.14 19.38 -4.93
N ARG A 110 11.26 20.68 -4.57
CA ARG A 110 12.03 21.65 -5.34
C ARG A 110 13.48 21.17 -5.50
N PRO A 111 14.15 21.46 -6.63
CA PRO A 111 15.51 20.98 -6.90
C PRO A 111 16.49 21.26 -5.75
N GLU A 112 16.43 22.46 -5.18
CA GLU A 112 17.26 22.94 -4.06
C GLU A 112 17.10 22.10 -2.77
N SER A 113 15.92 21.52 -2.55
CA SER A 113 15.61 20.76 -1.34
C SER A 113 15.87 19.26 -1.49
N ARG A 114 16.16 18.75 -2.70
CA ARG A 114 16.32 17.31 -2.95
C ARG A 114 17.49 16.70 -2.19
N GLU A 115 18.56 17.46 -2.01
CA GLU A 115 19.73 17.07 -1.21
C GLU A 115 19.36 16.82 0.25
N ALA A 116 18.59 17.73 0.86
CA ALA A 116 18.12 17.60 2.23
C ALA A 116 17.20 16.38 2.44
N LEU A 117 16.51 15.95 1.39
CA LEU A 117 15.57 14.82 1.45
C LEU A 117 16.21 13.48 1.06
N LYS A 118 17.52 13.42 0.77
CA LYS A 118 18.21 12.16 0.43
C LYS A 118 18.12 11.10 1.52
N GLY A 119 18.10 11.52 2.79
CA GLY A 119 17.98 10.62 3.94
C GLY A 119 16.56 10.14 4.23
N LEU A 120 15.53 10.74 3.63
CA LEU A 120 14.13 10.40 3.94
C LEU A 120 13.79 8.93 3.72
N PRO A 121 14.22 8.24 2.64
CA PRO A 121 13.89 6.82 2.47
C PRO A 121 14.45 5.94 3.58
N ILE A 122 15.65 6.25 4.09
CA ILE A 122 16.27 5.51 5.19
C ILE A 122 15.48 5.74 6.47
N LEU A 123 15.12 6.99 6.77
CA LEU A 123 14.30 7.32 7.95
C LEU A 123 12.93 6.66 7.86
N ASN A 124 12.29 6.69 6.70
CA ASN A 124 10.97 6.11 6.49
C ASN A 124 11.00 4.58 6.62
N LEU A 125 12.04 3.92 6.10
CA LEU A 125 12.26 2.49 6.33
C LEU A 125 12.45 2.18 7.81
N ALA A 126 13.27 2.97 8.52
CA ALA A 126 13.53 2.75 9.95
C ALA A 126 12.26 2.91 10.80
N PHE A 127 11.52 4.00 10.63
CA PHE A 127 10.29 4.25 11.38
C PHE A 127 9.16 3.30 10.98
N GLY A 128 8.98 3.06 9.67
CA GLY A 128 7.97 2.13 9.16
C GLY A 128 8.23 0.70 9.62
N ALA A 129 9.46 0.20 9.49
CA ALA A 129 9.82 -1.14 9.96
C ALA A 129 9.74 -1.25 11.49
N GLY A 130 10.18 -0.21 12.21
CA GLY A 130 10.04 -0.16 13.67
C GLY A 130 8.57 -0.24 14.10
N PHE A 131 7.69 0.53 13.46
CA PHE A 131 6.25 0.46 13.70
C PHE A 131 5.68 -0.93 13.42
N LEU A 132 5.97 -1.51 12.24
CA LEU A 132 5.49 -2.86 11.88
C LEU A 132 5.98 -3.92 12.85
N ALA A 133 7.23 -3.83 13.32
CA ALA A 133 7.79 -4.73 14.32
C ALA A 133 7.11 -4.61 15.69
N LEU A 134 6.78 -3.39 16.12
CA LEU A 134 6.03 -3.15 17.35
C LEU A 134 4.62 -3.75 17.27
N VAL A 135 3.91 -3.52 16.16
CA VAL A 135 2.57 -4.07 15.96
C VAL A 135 2.61 -5.60 15.86
N TRP A 136 3.60 -6.15 15.15
CA TRP A 136 3.83 -7.59 15.11
C TRP A 136 4.00 -8.14 16.52
N ASN A 137 4.93 -7.61 17.31
CA ASN A 137 5.22 -8.09 18.66
C ASN A 137 4.04 -7.97 19.63
N ALA A 138 3.18 -6.95 19.45
CA ALA A 138 2.01 -6.75 20.29
C ALA A 138 0.93 -7.84 20.10
N TRP A 139 0.89 -8.48 18.93
CA TRP A 139 -0.18 -9.40 18.54
C TRP A 139 0.28 -10.78 18.07
N SER A 140 1.59 -11.04 18.06
CA SER A 140 2.21 -12.36 17.79
C SER A 140 2.40 -13.16 19.07
#